data_AF-A0A8T5U391-F1
#
_entry.id   AF-A0A8T5U391-F1
#
_cell.length_a   1.000
_cell.length_b   1.000
_cell.length_c   1.000
_cell.angle_alpha   90.00
_cell.angle_beta   90.00
_cell.angle_gamma   90.00
#
_symmetry.space_group_name_H-M   'P 1'
#
loop_
_entity.id
_entity.type
_entity.pdbx_description
1 polymer ?
#
loop_
_entity_poly.entity_id
_entity_poly.type
_entity_poly.pdbx_seq_one_letter_code
_entity_poly.pdbx_strand_id
1 'polypeptide(L)'
;LEEKVEDSIKTQKVFSISITTFIIIVREGVELVLLTTGSASIGSLNQFSVILGSIIGLAISILIGLLIFYGIRSINLRIFFKITNVMLILFAAGLITYGIHEFIEAGIIPPIIDEVWNIKHILPESFPDGNPTTPEFLEIIGALLKALFGYNANPALLEVIIYPVLLVSIGLISLLIWRRNNT
;
A
#
# COMPACT_ATOMS: atom_id res chain seq x y z
N LEU A 1 -31.51 -25.04 -29.38
CA LEU A 1 -31.01 -25.58 -28.09
C LEU A 1 -29.66 -24.97 -27.74
N GLU A 2 -28.73 -24.89 -28.70
CA GLU A 2 -27.43 -24.20 -28.53
C GLU A 2 -27.58 -22.71 -28.14
N GLU A 3 -28.49 -21.97 -28.79
CA GLU A 3 -28.78 -20.56 -28.47
C GLU A 3 -29.21 -20.34 -27.00
N LYS A 4 -30.04 -21.23 -26.43
CA LYS A 4 -30.45 -21.16 -25.01
C LYS A 4 -29.32 -21.51 -24.04
N VAL A 5 -28.40 -22.39 -24.45
CA VAL A 5 -27.22 -22.74 -23.65
C VAL A 5 -26.22 -21.59 -23.67
N GLU A 6 -26.02 -20.95 -24.82
CA GLU A 6 -25.12 -19.82 -24.98
C GLU A 6 -25.61 -18.57 -24.23
N ASP A 7 -26.91 -18.29 -24.25
CA ASP A 7 -27.52 -17.22 -23.44
C ASP A 7 -27.42 -17.51 -21.93
N SER A 8 -27.60 -18.76 -21.51
CA SER A 8 -27.45 -19.16 -20.11
C SER A 8 -26.00 -19.01 -19.63
N ILE A 9 -25.01 -19.34 -20.46
CA ILE A 9 -23.59 -19.12 -20.17
C ILE A 9 -23.27 -17.62 -20.10
N LYS A 10 -23.87 -16.80 -20.96
CA LYS A 10 -23.67 -15.35 -20.97
C LYS A 10 -24.27 -14.70 -19.72
N THR A 11 -25.50 -15.07 -19.34
CA THR A 11 -26.17 -14.60 -18.12
C THR A 11 -25.43 -15.05 -16.86
N GLN A 12 -24.96 -16.30 -16.81
CA GLN A 12 -24.19 -16.82 -15.68
C GLN A 12 -22.83 -16.10 -15.54
N LYS A 13 -22.16 -15.78 -16.65
CA LYS A 13 -20.93 -14.98 -16.66
C LYS A 13 -21.18 -13.53 -16.20
N VAL A 14 -22.24 -12.88 -16.68
CA VAL A 14 -22.60 -11.51 -16.24
C VAL A 14 -22.92 -11.49 -14.75
N PHE A 15 -23.73 -12.43 -14.28
CA PHE A 15 -24.05 -12.54 -12.85
C PHE A 15 -22.81 -12.74 -11.99
N SER A 16 -21.88 -13.60 -12.43
CA SER A 16 -20.60 -13.85 -11.74
C SER A 16 -19.72 -12.60 -11.67
N ILE A 17 -19.58 -11.84 -12.76
CA ILE A 17 -18.78 -10.62 -12.78
C ILE A 17 -19.44 -9.54 -11.91
N SER A 18 -20.76 -9.41 -11.97
CA SER A 18 -21.53 -8.47 -11.15
C SER A 18 -21.40 -8.76 -9.66
N ILE A 19 -21.55 -10.02 -9.23
CA ILE A 19 -21.43 -10.37 -7.81
C ILE A 19 -20.00 -10.19 -7.30
N THR A 20 -18.98 -10.59 -8.08
CA THR A 20 -17.58 -10.37 -7.70
C THR A 20 -17.27 -8.89 -7.57
N THR A 21 -17.71 -8.06 -8.53
CA THR A 21 -17.50 -6.62 -8.49
C THR A 21 -18.21 -6.00 -7.28
N PHE A 22 -19.44 -6.41 -6.99
CA PHE A 22 -20.19 -5.96 -5.82
C PHE A 22 -19.47 -6.28 -4.50
N ILE A 23 -18.99 -7.53 -4.33
CA ILE A 23 -18.27 -7.96 -3.12
C ILE A 23 -16.99 -7.14 -2.93
N ILE A 24 -16.22 -6.92 -4.00
CA ILE A 24 -14.99 -6.12 -3.94
C ILE A 24 -15.30 -4.69 -3.49
N ILE A 25 -16.30 -4.03 -4.08
CA ILE A 25 -16.67 -2.66 -3.72
C ILE A 25 -17.12 -2.57 -2.27
N VAL A 26 -17.97 -3.50 -1.82
CA VAL A 26 -18.45 -3.52 -0.43
C VAL A 26 -17.30 -3.75 0.54
N ARG A 27 -16.38 -4.67 0.25
CA ARG A 27 -15.22 -4.96 1.10
C ARG A 27 -14.35 -3.72 1.31
N GLU A 28 -13.93 -3.08 0.23
CA GLU A 28 -13.07 -1.88 0.32
C GLU A 28 -13.79 -0.71 1.01
N GLY A 29 -15.11 -0.57 0.79
CA GLY A 29 -15.93 0.42 1.50
C GLY A 29 -16.03 0.15 3.01
N VAL A 30 -16.20 -1.11 3.41
CA VAL A 30 -16.23 -1.52 4.82
C VAL A 30 -14.87 -1.31 5.48
N GLU A 31 -13.77 -1.68 4.83
CA GLU A 31 -12.41 -1.43 5.33
C GLU A 31 -12.17 0.07 5.56
N LEU A 32 -12.58 0.94 4.62
CA LEU A 32 -12.46 2.39 4.77
C LEU A 32 -13.25 2.94 5.98
N VAL A 33 -14.49 2.48 6.17
CA VAL A 33 -15.33 2.91 7.30
C VAL A 33 -14.77 2.42 8.63
N LEU A 34 -14.33 1.16 8.69
CA LEU A 34 -13.75 0.56 9.90
C LEU A 34 -12.43 1.22 10.28
N LEU A 35 -11.54 1.48 9.32
CA LEU A 35 -10.26 2.17 9.56
C LEU A 35 -10.49 3.62 9.98
N THR A 36 -11.41 4.34 9.33
CA THR A 36 -11.75 5.72 9.71
C THR A 36 -12.33 5.78 11.12
N THR A 37 -13.27 4.88 11.44
CA THR A 37 -13.91 4.83 12.77
C THR A 37 -12.91 4.37 13.83
N GLY A 38 -12.05 3.40 13.52
CA GLY A 38 -10.96 2.96 14.38
C GLY A 38 -10.00 4.10 14.71
N SER A 39 -9.61 4.88 13.70
CA SER A 39 -8.74 6.05 13.91
C SER A 39 -9.39 7.15 14.76
N ALA A 40 -10.71 7.34 14.67
CA ALA A 40 -11.46 8.32 15.45
C ALA A 40 -11.76 7.88 16.90
N SER A 41 -11.87 6.57 17.14
CA SER A 41 -12.30 6.02 18.45
C SER A 41 -11.15 5.48 19.29
N ILE A 42 -10.12 4.92 18.65
CA ILE A 42 -8.95 4.31 19.29
C ILE A 42 -7.76 5.27 19.30
N GLY A 43 -7.66 6.16 18.30
CA GLY A 43 -6.60 7.15 18.22
C GLY A 43 -6.79 8.27 19.24
N SER A 44 -5.71 8.72 19.87
CA SER A 44 -5.66 9.92 20.72
C SER A 44 -5.80 11.23 19.92
N LEU A 45 -6.46 11.17 18.76
CA LEU A 45 -6.59 12.26 17.80
C LEU A 45 -7.94 12.97 17.99
N ASN A 46 -7.96 14.27 17.75
CA ASN A 46 -9.20 15.04 17.77
C ASN A 46 -10.18 14.52 16.72
N GLN A 47 -11.40 14.15 17.15
CA GLN A 47 -12.45 13.62 16.27
C GLN A 47 -12.75 14.54 15.08
N PHE A 48 -12.69 15.87 15.30
CA PHE A 48 -12.87 16.87 14.26
C PHE A 48 -11.78 16.80 13.18
N SER A 49 -10.52 16.59 13.57
CA SER A 49 -9.39 16.46 12.65
C SER A 49 -9.50 15.20 11.80
N VAL A 50 -9.96 14.09 12.37
CA VAL A 50 -10.16 12.83 11.64
C VAL A 50 -11.25 12.98 10.57
N ILE A 51 -12.38 13.62 10.90
CA ILE A 51 -13.48 13.86 9.95
C ILE A 51 -13.02 14.77 8.82
N LEU A 52 -12.33 15.88 9.14
CA LEU A 52 -11.78 16.79 8.13
C LEU A 52 -10.78 16.09 7.21
N GLY A 53 -9.83 15.36 7.79
CA GLY A 53 -8.84 14.60 7.04
C GLY A 53 -9.48 13.56 6.11
N SER A 54 -10.52 12.87 6.58
CA SER A 54 -11.28 11.90 5.79
C SER A 54 -12.00 12.53 4.61
N ILE A 55 -12.63 13.69 4.79
CA ILE A 55 -13.31 14.42 3.71
C ILE A 55 -12.30 14.92 2.68
N ILE A 56 -11.16 15.46 3.12
CA ILE A 56 -10.09 15.94 2.24
C ILE A 56 -9.51 14.77 1.44
N GLY A 57 -9.20 13.65 2.11
CA GLY A 57 -8.70 12.44 1.47
C GLY A 57 -9.68 11.88 0.45
N LEU A 58 -10.99 11.85 0.77
CA LEU A 58 -12.03 11.43 -0.15
C LEU A 58 -12.13 12.35 -1.37
N ALA A 59 -12.06 13.67 -1.18
CA ALA A 59 -12.06 14.64 -2.28
C ALA A 59 -10.84 14.45 -3.21
N ILE A 60 -9.65 14.24 -2.63
CA ILE A 60 -8.42 13.94 -3.38
C ILE A 60 -8.57 12.62 -4.16
N SER A 61 -9.12 11.59 -3.54
CA SER A 61 -9.37 10.29 -4.17
C SER A 61 -10.31 10.40 -5.37
N ILE A 62 -11.41 11.15 -5.25
CA ILE A 62 -12.32 11.44 -6.38
C ILE A 62 -11.56 12.14 -7.51
N LEU A 63 -10.74 13.15 -7.19
CA LEU A 63 -9.99 13.92 -8.17
C LEU A 63 -9.00 13.02 -8.94
N ILE A 64 -8.25 12.17 -8.22
CA ILE A 64 -7.33 11.19 -8.81
C ILE A 64 -8.11 10.17 -9.67
N GLY A 65 -9.24 9.67 -9.17
CA GLY A 65 -10.10 8.73 -9.88
C GLY A 65 -10.62 9.30 -11.20
N LEU A 66 -11.05 10.56 -11.22
CA LEU A 66 -11.45 11.25 -12.44
C LEU A 66 -10.26 11.43 -13.39
N LEU A 67 -9.09 11.80 -12.88
CA LEU A 67 -7.88 11.95 -13.69
C LEU A 67 -7.52 10.64 -14.39
N ILE A 68 -7.59 9.52 -13.68
CA ILE A 68 -7.36 8.17 -14.22
C ILE A 68 -8.46 7.80 -15.22
N PHE A 69 -9.73 8.06 -14.91
CA PHE A 69 -10.86 7.74 -15.79
C PHE A 69 -10.73 8.43 -17.16
N TYR A 70 -10.36 9.72 -17.17
CA TYR A 70 -10.10 10.43 -18.42
C TYR A 70 -8.77 10.02 -19.07
N GLY A 71 -7.74 9.69 -18.27
CA GLY A 71 -6.42 9.28 -18.75
C GLY A 71 -6.35 7.86 -19.33
N ILE A 72 -7.25 6.95 -18.95
CA ILE A 72 -7.16 5.53 -19.31
C ILE A 72 -7.21 5.29 -20.83
N ARG A 73 -7.86 6.19 -21.59
CA ARG A 73 -8.01 6.08 -23.05
C ARG A 73 -6.68 6.18 -23.80
N SER A 74 -5.67 6.85 -23.24
CA SER A 74 -4.35 7.04 -23.87
C SER A 74 -3.25 6.17 -23.26
N ILE A 75 -3.52 5.44 -22.18
CA ILE A 75 -2.51 4.66 -21.46
C ILE A 75 -2.34 3.27 -22.08
N ASN A 76 -1.08 2.89 -22.33
CA ASN A 76 -0.75 1.52 -22.70
C ASN A 76 -0.91 0.60 -21.48
N LEU A 77 -1.95 -0.24 -21.50
CA LEU A 77 -2.26 -1.20 -20.42
C LEU A 77 -1.06 -2.09 -20.05
N ARG A 78 -0.22 -2.47 -21.01
CA ARG A 78 0.98 -3.28 -20.73
C ARG A 78 1.97 -2.53 -19.84
N ILE A 79 2.15 -1.24 -20.09
CA ILE A 79 3.04 -0.39 -19.29
C ILE A 79 2.42 -0.16 -17.92
N PHE A 80 1.12 0.11 -17.86
CA PHE A 80 0.37 0.26 -16.60
C PHE A 80 0.54 -0.96 -15.70
N PHE A 81 0.24 -2.17 -16.18
CA PHE A 81 0.40 -3.40 -15.39
C PHE A 81 1.85 -3.68 -14.98
N LYS A 82 2.83 -3.27 -15.81
CA LYS A 82 4.24 -3.42 -15.44
C LYS A 82 4.61 -2.50 -14.28
N ILE A 83 4.17 -1.24 -14.33
CA ILE A 83 4.43 -0.26 -13.27
C ILE A 83 3.71 -0.67 -11.98
N THR A 84 2.42 -1.03 -12.04
CA THR A 84 1.66 -1.43 -10.86
C THR A 84 2.21 -2.71 -10.23
N ASN A 85 2.64 -3.70 -11.02
CA ASN A 85 3.30 -4.89 -10.47
C ASN A 85 4.60 -4.54 -9.74
N VAL A 86 5.44 -3.67 -10.30
CA VAL A 86 6.67 -3.23 -9.61
C VAL A 86 6.33 -2.51 -8.31
N MET A 87 5.32 -1.64 -8.31
CA MET A 87 4.85 -0.97 -7.10
C MET A 87 4.32 -1.95 -6.04
N LEU A 88 3.54 -2.96 -6.45
CA LEU A 88 3.04 -3.99 -5.54
C LEU A 88 4.17 -4.81 -4.91
N ILE A 89 5.23 -5.10 -5.66
CA ILE A 89 6.43 -5.79 -5.13
C ILE A 89 7.13 -4.92 -4.07
N LEU A 90 7.26 -3.61 -4.34
CA LEU A 90 7.85 -2.65 -3.39
C LEU A 90 7.02 -2.58 -2.10
N PHE A 91 5.70 -2.47 -2.21
CA PHE A 91 4.80 -2.41 -1.05
C PHE A 91 4.84 -3.70 -0.23
N ALA A 92 4.84 -4.87 -0.90
CA ALA A 92 4.92 -6.15 -0.21
C ALA A 92 6.23 -6.30 0.58
N ALA A 93 7.37 -5.93 -0.03
CA ALA A 93 8.66 -5.96 0.66
C ALA A 93 8.71 -4.99 1.84
N GLY A 94 8.14 -3.79 1.68
CA GLY A 94 7.99 -2.79 2.73
C GLY A 94 7.17 -3.28 3.92
N LEU A 95 5.96 -3.79 3.67
CA LEU A 95 5.07 -4.28 4.71
C LEU A 95 5.68 -5.48 5.48
N ILE A 96 6.37 -6.38 4.79
CA ILE A 96 7.05 -7.52 5.46
C ILE A 96 8.19 -7.02 6.35
N THR A 97 9.03 -6.12 5.83
CA THR A 97 10.15 -5.54 6.60
C THR A 97 9.65 -4.79 7.81
N TYR A 98 8.59 -4.00 7.65
CA TYR A 98 7.95 -3.28 8.75
C TYR A 98 7.32 -4.25 9.77
N GLY A 99 6.68 -5.34 9.33
CA GLY A 99 6.19 -6.36 10.26
C GLY A 99 7.30 -7.03 11.07
N ILE A 100 8.48 -7.21 10.47
CA ILE A 100 9.67 -7.72 11.18
C ILE A 100 10.19 -6.71 12.19
N HIS A 101 10.22 -5.42 11.82
CA HIS A 101 10.58 -4.34 12.73
C HIS A 101 9.70 -4.38 13.99
N GLU A 102 8.38 -4.47 13.85
CA GLU A 102 7.46 -4.60 14.98
C GLU A 102 7.70 -5.88 15.80
N PHE A 103 8.11 -7.00 15.18
CA PHE A 103 8.48 -8.22 15.91
C PHE A 103 9.80 -8.10 16.68
N ILE A 104 10.74 -7.30 16.18
CA ILE A 104 11.99 -6.97 16.90
C ILE A 104 11.65 -6.09 18.11
N GLU A 105 10.82 -5.05 17.93
CA GLU A 105 10.38 -4.17 19.00
C GLU A 105 9.55 -4.90 20.07
N ALA A 106 8.74 -5.89 19.66
CA ALA A 106 8.01 -6.77 20.58
C ALA A 106 8.92 -7.76 21.35
N GLY A 107 10.22 -7.80 21.05
CA GLY A 107 11.20 -8.69 21.71
C GLY A 107 11.07 -10.16 21.29
N ILE A 108 10.32 -10.47 20.23
CA ILE A 108 10.17 -11.83 19.71
C ILE A 108 11.42 -12.23 18.91
N ILE A 109 12.03 -11.27 18.20
CA ILE A 109 13.23 -11.47 17.40
C ILE A 109 14.36 -10.64 18.01
N PRO A 110 15.47 -11.27 18.48
CA PRO A 110 16.59 -10.50 19.02
C PRO A 110 17.28 -9.71 17.90
N PRO A 111 17.46 -8.39 18.06
CA PRO A 111 18.20 -7.57 17.11
C PRO A 111 19.69 -7.92 17.16
N ILE A 112 20.32 -8.01 15.97
CA ILE A 112 21.77 -8.23 15.85
C ILE A 112 22.53 -6.92 16.06
N ILE A 113 21.99 -5.83 15.48
CA ILE A 113 22.42 -4.45 15.68
C ILE A 113 21.13 -3.62 15.69
N ASP A 114 20.90 -2.87 16.77
CA ASP A 114 19.67 -2.13 17.02
C ASP A 114 19.46 -0.98 16.03
N GLU A 115 20.51 -0.18 15.78
CA GLU A 115 20.45 0.94 14.84
C GLU A 115 21.70 0.97 13.96
N VAL A 116 21.53 0.74 12.65
CA VAL A 116 22.64 0.82 11.68
C VAL A 116 22.93 2.27 11.28
N TRP A 117 21.88 3.08 11.14
CA TRP A 117 21.94 4.52 10.88
C TRP A 117 20.78 5.23 11.55
N ASN A 118 20.85 6.55 11.68
CA ASN A 118 19.77 7.37 12.20
C ASN A 118 19.63 8.65 11.36
N ILE A 119 18.55 8.73 10.58
CA ILE A 119 18.23 9.87 9.72
C ILE A 119 16.91 10.56 10.13
N LYS A 120 16.41 10.28 11.35
CA LYS A 120 15.20 10.91 11.90
C LYS A 120 15.28 12.43 11.89
N HIS A 121 16.49 12.98 12.05
CA HIS A 121 16.71 14.43 12.01
C HIS A 121 16.42 15.10 10.65
N ILE A 122 16.51 14.35 9.55
CA ILE A 122 16.33 14.88 8.19
C ILE A 122 14.96 14.49 7.65
N LEU A 123 14.58 13.22 7.82
CA LEU A 123 13.31 12.67 7.34
C LEU A 123 12.67 11.80 8.43
N PRO A 124 11.95 12.43 9.38
CA PRO A 124 11.21 11.74 10.42
C PRO A 124 10.06 10.91 9.84
N GLU A 125 9.73 9.83 10.52
CA GLU A 125 8.80 8.80 10.06
C GLU A 125 7.46 8.79 10.81
N SER A 126 7.35 9.61 11.85
CA SER A 126 6.14 9.87 12.62
C SER A 126 5.63 11.28 12.34
N PHE A 127 4.31 11.42 12.25
CA PHE A 127 3.66 12.73 12.24
C PHE A 127 2.53 12.75 13.29
N PRO A 128 2.53 13.68 14.26
CA PRO A 128 3.57 14.70 14.52
C PRO A 128 4.80 14.08 15.20
N ASP A 129 6.02 14.46 14.79
CA ASP A 129 7.28 13.96 15.41
C ASP A 129 7.62 14.67 16.72
N GLY A 130 7.08 15.87 16.94
CA GLY A 130 7.30 16.68 18.14
C GLY A 130 8.62 17.45 18.15
N ASN A 131 9.42 17.37 17.08
CA ASN A 131 10.63 18.14 16.90
C ASN A 131 10.33 19.50 16.22
N PRO A 132 10.59 20.66 16.86
CA PRO A 132 10.30 21.98 16.27
C PRO A 132 11.18 22.34 15.07
N THR A 133 12.26 21.58 14.83
CA THR A 133 13.25 21.89 13.78
C THR A 133 12.98 21.21 12.44
N THR A 134 12.06 20.24 12.40
CA THR A 134 11.67 19.54 11.17
C THR A 134 10.46 20.22 10.52
N PRO A 135 10.50 20.48 9.20
CA PRO A 135 9.32 20.92 8.46
C PRO A 135 8.21 19.86 8.49
N GLU A 136 6.97 20.26 8.83
CA GLU A 136 5.80 19.36 8.89
C GLU A 136 5.58 18.56 7.59
N PHE A 137 5.90 19.15 6.42
CA PHE A 137 5.75 18.45 5.15
C PHE A 137 6.70 17.24 5.02
N LEU A 138 7.90 17.29 5.62
CA LEU A 138 8.85 16.18 5.61
C LEU A 138 8.40 15.05 6.53
N GLU A 139 7.79 15.38 7.67
CA GLU A 139 7.16 14.39 8.57
C GLU A 139 6.03 13.64 7.86
N ILE A 140 5.15 14.35 7.13
CA ILE A 140 4.09 13.71 6.34
C ILE A 140 4.68 12.80 5.26
N ILE A 141 5.71 13.28 4.54
CA ILE A 141 6.37 12.48 3.50
C ILE A 141 7.01 11.23 4.12
N GLY A 142 7.77 11.36 5.20
CA GLY A 142 8.41 10.22 5.85
C GLY A 142 7.40 9.22 6.43
N ALA A 143 6.30 9.68 7.03
CA ALA A 143 5.20 8.82 7.46
C ALA A 143 4.53 8.08 6.30
N LEU A 144 4.33 8.75 5.15
CA LEU A 144 3.82 8.10 3.93
C LEU A 144 4.81 7.09 3.36
N LEU A 145 6.11 7.39 3.36
CA LEU A 145 7.14 6.44 2.93
C LEU A 145 7.20 5.22 3.85
N LYS A 146 7.06 5.41 5.17
CA LYS A 146 6.99 4.32 6.15
C LYS A 146 5.76 3.45 5.85
N ALA A 147 4.60 4.07 5.67
CA ALA A 147 3.34 3.36 5.39
C ALA A 147 3.31 2.65 4.02
N LEU A 148 3.87 3.26 2.97
CA LEU A 148 3.81 2.73 1.60
C LEU A 148 4.96 1.76 1.30
N PHE A 149 6.18 2.11 1.70
CA PHE A 149 7.39 1.41 1.30
C PHE A 149 8.11 0.72 2.46
N GLY A 150 7.60 0.78 3.69
CA GLY A 150 8.28 0.26 4.87
C GLY A 150 9.58 1.02 5.17
N TYR A 151 9.65 2.30 4.81
CA TYR A 151 10.79 3.14 5.16
C TYR A 151 10.98 3.20 6.68
N ASN A 152 12.22 3.01 7.10
CA ASN A 152 12.64 3.12 8.48
C ASN A 152 13.84 4.06 8.58
N ALA A 153 13.72 5.10 9.40
CA ALA A 153 14.73 6.11 9.63
C ALA A 153 15.86 5.64 10.57
N ASN A 154 15.63 4.58 11.35
CA ASN A 154 16.61 3.91 12.22
C ASN A 154 16.48 2.37 12.19
N PRO A 155 16.75 1.73 11.04
CA PRO A 155 16.55 0.29 10.89
C PRO A 155 17.61 -0.52 11.61
N ALA A 156 17.18 -1.67 12.13
CA ALA A 156 18.07 -2.73 12.57
C ALA A 156 18.78 -3.39 11.38
N LEU A 157 19.94 -4.01 11.62
CA LEU A 157 20.72 -4.67 10.56
C LEU A 157 19.89 -5.73 9.81
N LEU A 158 18.99 -6.39 10.51
CA LEU A 158 18.12 -7.41 9.93
C LEU A 158 17.18 -6.82 8.87
N GLU A 159 16.62 -5.63 9.11
CA GLU A 159 15.74 -4.95 8.16
C GLU A 159 16.50 -4.48 6.92
N VAL A 160 17.71 -3.96 7.11
CA VAL A 160 18.62 -3.54 6.02
C VAL A 160 18.96 -4.69 5.08
N ILE A 161 19.03 -5.92 5.61
CA ILE A 161 19.29 -7.12 4.81
C ILE A 161 18.00 -7.63 4.17
N ILE A 162 16.90 -7.71 4.94
CA ILE A 162 15.66 -8.34 4.49
C ILE A 162 15.01 -7.55 3.35
N TYR A 163 14.96 -6.22 3.44
CA TYR A 163 14.33 -5.39 2.43
C TYR A 163 14.90 -5.63 1.01
N PRO A 164 16.23 -5.49 0.77
CA PRO A 164 16.80 -5.76 -0.56
C PRO A 164 16.74 -7.24 -0.93
N VAL A 165 16.86 -8.17 0.02
CA VAL A 165 16.73 -9.61 -0.27
C VAL A 165 15.33 -9.94 -0.79
N LEU A 166 14.28 -9.39 -0.18
CA LEU A 166 12.90 -9.57 -0.65
C LEU A 166 12.70 -8.94 -2.02
N LEU A 167 13.20 -7.73 -2.24
CA LEU A 167 13.09 -7.06 -3.55
C LEU A 167 13.79 -7.84 -4.66
N VAL A 168 15.01 -8.30 -4.41
CA VAL A 168 15.77 -9.08 -5.39
C VAL A 168 15.11 -10.44 -5.61
N SER A 169 14.64 -11.12 -4.57
CA SER A 169 13.99 -12.42 -4.69
C SER A 169 12.68 -12.33 -5.49
N ILE A 170 11.78 -11.42 -5.10
CA ILE A 170 10.49 -11.25 -5.78
C ILE A 170 10.70 -10.69 -7.20
N GLY A 171 11.64 -9.77 -7.37
CA GLY A 171 12.01 -9.21 -8.67
C GLY A 171 12.57 -10.28 -9.62
N LEU A 172 13.47 -11.15 -9.14
CA LEU A 172 14.01 -12.26 -9.92
C LEU A 172 12.91 -13.26 -10.30
N ILE A 173 12.06 -13.65 -9.36
CA ILE A 173 10.92 -14.56 -9.63
C ILE A 173 10.01 -13.97 -10.70
N SER A 174 9.66 -12.68 -10.57
CA SER A 174 8.84 -11.96 -11.55
C SER A 174 9.49 -11.94 -12.94
N LEU A 175 10.81 -11.68 -13.02
CA LEU A 175 11.56 -11.72 -14.27
C LEU A 175 11.63 -13.11 -14.88
N LEU A 176 11.83 -14.16 -14.07
CA LEU A 176 11.87 -15.55 -14.53
C LEU A 176 10.52 -15.99 -15.10
N ILE A 177 9.41 -15.64 -14.44
CA ILE A 177 8.05 -15.93 -14.92
C ILE A 177 7.78 -15.19 -16.23
N TRP A 178 8.16 -13.92 -16.31
CA TRP A 178 7.99 -13.12 -17.52
C TRP A 178 8.79 -13.68 -18.70
N ARG A 179 10.03 -14.13 -18.45
CA ARG A 179 10.88 -14.75 -19.49
C ARG A 179 10.29 -16.06 -20.00
N ARG A 180 9.73 -16.90 -19.12
CA ARG A 180 9.11 -18.18 -19.49
C ARG A 180 7.86 -18.00 -20.36
N ASN A 181 7.08 -16.94 -20.15
CA ASN A 181 5.86 -16.71 -20.92
C ASN A 181 6.12 -16.06 -22.30
N ASN A 182 7.34 -15.59 -22.57
CA ASN A 182 7.72 -14.97 -23.84
C ASN A 182 8.63 -15.86 -24.72
N THR A 183 8.92 -17.08 -24.30
CA THR A 183 9.63 -18.13 -25.07
C THR A 183 8.68 -19.26 -25.38
#